data_AF-A0A8C3CDN3-F1
#
_entry.id   AF-A0A8C3CDN3-F1
#
_cell.length_a   1.000
_cell.length_b   1.000
_cell.length_c   1.000
_cell.angle_alpha   90.00
_cell.angle_beta   90.00
_cell.angle_gamma   90.00
#
_symmetry.space_group_name_H-M   'P 1'
#
loop_
_entity.id
_entity.type
_entity.pdbx_description
1 polymer ?
#
loop_
_entity_poly.entity_id
_entity_poly.type
_entity_poly.pdbx_seq_one_letter_code
_entity_poly.pdbx_strand_id
1 'polypeptide(L)'
;MEAEGLASCHAPTLQTKVFKYRIWDMNQKSLYLRNDQLVAGHLQGANAALEEKVFWVPNRSFEHARLPVIMGIQNGTRCLASPAAPQPTLRLEAANITELPRAGEASAPFTFFRSYKDGLWRFESAANPGWFLCTSARAHEPLGLSRHPDASHVLDFYFQLC
;
A
#
# COMPACT_ATOMS: atom_id res chain seq x y z
N MET A 1 32.83 26.23 35.95
CA MET A 1 31.67 26.73 36.71
C MET A 1 31.13 27.86 35.85
N GLU A 2 30.04 27.77 35.10
CA GLU A 2 28.87 26.90 35.08
C GLU A 2 28.45 26.63 33.62
N ALA A 3 27.68 25.57 33.43
CA ALA A 3 27.04 25.17 32.19
C ALA A 3 25.62 25.75 32.14
N GLU A 4 25.11 26.08 30.95
CA GLU A 4 23.70 25.96 30.56
C GLU A 4 23.70 25.66 29.05
N GLY A 5 23.20 24.55 28.53
CA GLY A 5 21.90 23.96 28.82
C GLY A 5 21.00 24.16 27.59
N LEU A 6 21.44 23.70 26.41
CA LEU A 6 20.63 23.74 25.19
C LEU A 6 19.47 22.74 25.33
N ALA A 7 18.31 23.26 25.72
CA ALA A 7 17.06 22.53 25.71
C ALA A 7 16.79 22.05 24.28
N SER A 8 16.87 20.72 24.07
CA SER A 8 16.37 20.08 22.87
C SER A 8 14.86 20.24 22.84
N CYS A 9 14.38 21.15 22.00
CA CYS A 9 12.96 21.32 21.70
C CYS A 9 12.49 20.06 20.96
N HIS A 10 12.12 19.00 21.68
CA HIS A 10 11.40 17.89 21.09
C HIS A 10 9.99 18.39 20.72
N ALA A 11 9.85 18.84 19.47
CA ALA A 11 8.55 19.02 18.86
C ALA A 11 7.76 17.70 19.00
N PRO A 12 6.49 17.74 19.43
CA PRO A 12 5.69 16.54 19.55
C PRO A 12 5.65 15.87 18.18
N THR A 13 6.11 14.61 18.12
CA THR A 13 6.06 13.81 16.92
C THR A 13 4.59 13.69 16.54
N LEU A 14 4.18 14.36 15.46
CA LEU A 14 2.80 14.30 14.99
C LEU A 14 2.46 12.83 14.72
N GLN A 15 1.60 12.24 15.55
CA GLN A 15 1.25 10.84 15.44
C GLN A 15 0.52 10.63 14.11
N THR A 16 1.15 9.90 13.18
CA THR A 16 0.54 9.58 11.88
C THR A 16 -0.67 8.66 12.14
N LYS A 17 -1.88 9.16 11.85
CA LYS A 17 -3.09 8.34 11.92
C LYS A 17 -3.01 7.22 10.89
N VAL A 18 -3.07 5.97 11.36
CA VAL A 18 -3.13 4.78 10.52
C VAL A 18 -4.58 4.38 10.32
N PHE A 19 -4.95 4.12 9.08
CA PHE A 19 -6.29 3.72 8.68
C PHE A 19 -6.32 2.22 8.38
N LYS A 20 -7.38 1.51 8.80
CA LYS A 20 -7.56 0.07 8.55
C LYS A 20 -8.70 -0.15 7.55
N TYR A 21 -8.40 -0.79 6.44
CA TYR A 21 -9.29 -0.92 5.29
C TYR A 21 -9.37 -2.37 4.79
N ARG A 22 -10.45 -2.66 4.09
CA ARG A 22 -10.58 -3.81 3.19
C ARG A 22 -10.23 -3.36 1.78
N ILE A 23 -9.61 -4.25 1.02
CA ILE A 23 -9.35 -4.07 -0.40
C ILE A 23 -9.65 -5.38 -1.12
N TRP A 24 -10.40 -5.29 -2.22
CA TRP A 24 -10.71 -6.43 -3.08
C TRP A 24 -10.92 -5.92 -4.50
N ASP A 25 -10.66 -6.77 -5.49
CA ASP A 25 -10.78 -6.36 -6.89
C ASP A 25 -12.26 -6.31 -7.37
N MET A 26 -12.50 -5.72 -8.54
CA MET A 26 -13.85 -5.67 -9.13
C MET A 26 -14.49 -7.05 -9.37
N ASN A 27 -13.69 -8.11 -9.43
CA ASN A 27 -14.13 -9.48 -9.57
C ASN A 27 -14.38 -10.16 -8.21
N GLN A 28 -14.44 -9.40 -7.11
CA GLN A 28 -14.70 -9.92 -5.76
C GLN A 28 -13.61 -10.86 -5.23
N LYS A 29 -12.35 -10.68 -5.66
CA LYS A 29 -11.20 -11.36 -5.06
C LYS A 29 -10.62 -10.49 -3.94
N SER A 30 -10.71 -11.00 -2.72
CA SER A 30 -10.11 -10.41 -1.52
C SER A 30 -8.63 -10.77 -1.42
N LEU A 31 -7.85 -9.92 -0.76
CA LEU A 31 -6.45 -10.22 -0.46
C LEU A 31 -6.32 -11.09 0.79
N TYR A 32 -5.39 -12.04 0.76
CA TYR A 32 -4.96 -12.81 1.92
C TYR A 32 -3.46 -13.12 1.82
N LEU A 33 -2.83 -13.40 2.96
CA LEU A 33 -1.42 -13.73 3.02
C LEU A 33 -1.19 -15.23 2.78
N ARG A 34 -0.29 -15.58 1.87
CA ARG A 34 0.15 -16.97 1.64
C ARG A 34 1.61 -16.98 1.20
N ASN A 35 2.44 -17.81 1.85
CA ASN A 35 3.86 -17.97 1.53
C ASN A 35 4.59 -16.62 1.41
N ASP A 36 4.32 -15.73 2.36
CA ASP A 36 4.93 -14.41 2.43
C ASP A 36 4.56 -13.42 1.31
N GLN A 37 3.53 -13.74 0.52
CA GLN A 37 2.99 -12.88 -0.53
C GLN A 37 1.52 -12.55 -0.27
N LEU A 38 1.11 -11.33 -0.63
CA LEU A 38 -0.32 -11.02 -0.76
C LEU A 38 -0.85 -11.67 -2.03
N VAL A 39 -1.92 -12.44 -1.88
CA VAL A 39 -2.56 -13.21 -2.95
C VAL A 39 -4.02 -12.80 -3.05
N ALA A 40 -4.55 -12.76 -4.26
CA ALA A 40 -5.96 -12.43 -4.50
C ALA A 40 -6.78 -13.68 -4.78
N GLY A 41 -7.85 -13.92 -4.02
CA GLY A 41 -8.73 -15.07 -4.22
C GLY A 41 -10.16 -14.82 -3.75
N HIS A 42 -11.08 -15.67 -4.20
CA HIS A 42 -12.44 -15.66 -3.69
C HIS A 42 -12.47 -16.34 -2.32
N LEU A 43 -12.70 -15.57 -1.27
CA LEU A 43 -12.77 -16.07 0.10
C LEU A 43 -14.24 -16.23 0.48
N GLN A 44 -14.63 -17.45 0.86
CA GLN A 44 -16.01 -17.80 1.21
C GLN A 44 -16.04 -18.76 2.39
N GLY A 45 -17.16 -18.79 3.11
CA GLY A 45 -17.35 -19.66 4.28
C GLY A 45 -16.25 -19.44 5.32
N ALA A 46 -15.66 -20.53 5.81
CA ALA A 46 -14.58 -20.48 6.80
C ALA A 46 -13.34 -19.69 6.32
N ASN A 47 -13.08 -19.67 5.00
CA ASN A 47 -11.92 -18.97 4.43
C ASN A 47 -12.08 -17.44 4.43
N ALA A 48 -13.28 -16.91 4.68
CA ALA A 48 -13.49 -15.46 4.81
C ALA A 48 -12.65 -14.84 5.94
N ALA A 49 -12.32 -15.63 6.97
CA ALA A 49 -11.46 -15.20 8.08
C ALA A 49 -9.99 -14.97 7.66
N LEU A 50 -9.57 -15.48 6.50
CA LEU A 50 -8.21 -15.29 5.96
C LEU A 50 -8.02 -13.90 5.32
N GLU A 51 -9.09 -13.13 5.12
CA GLU A 51 -9.00 -11.82 4.46
C GLU A 51 -8.07 -10.88 5.24
N GLU A 52 -6.93 -10.56 4.63
CA GLU A 52 -5.94 -9.65 5.19
C GLU A 52 -6.45 -8.22 5.10
N LYS A 53 -6.31 -7.48 6.20
CA LYS A 53 -6.68 -6.07 6.24
C LYS A 53 -5.48 -5.22 5.83
N VAL A 54 -5.74 -4.21 5.02
CA VAL A 54 -4.72 -3.27 4.59
C VAL A 54 -4.76 -2.03 5.48
N PHE A 55 -3.61 -1.71 6.04
CA PHE A 55 -3.35 -0.49 6.78
C PHE A 55 -2.74 0.53 5.84
N TRP A 56 -3.12 1.79 5.95
CA TRP A 56 -2.52 2.83 5.12
C TRP A 56 -2.36 4.15 5.85
N VAL A 57 -1.41 4.95 5.36
CA VAL A 57 -1.16 6.33 5.79
C VAL A 57 -0.95 7.22 4.56
N PRO A 58 -1.31 8.52 4.62
CA PRO A 58 -0.93 9.46 3.57
C PRO A 58 0.58 9.72 3.62
N ASN A 59 1.21 9.90 2.46
CA ASN A 59 2.61 10.31 2.38
C ASN A 59 2.73 11.76 1.92
N ARG A 60 2.87 12.67 2.88
CA ARG A 60 2.84 14.12 2.63
C ARG A 60 4.11 14.68 1.98
N SER A 61 5.12 13.84 1.73
CA SER A 61 6.34 14.22 1.03
C SER A 61 6.16 14.30 -0.49
N PHE A 62 5.02 13.83 -1.01
CA PHE A 62 4.65 13.94 -2.41
C PHE A 62 3.46 14.90 -2.58
N GLU A 63 3.23 15.35 -3.81
CA GLU A 63 2.12 16.25 -4.16
C GLU A 63 0.77 15.75 -3.64
N HIS A 64 0.14 16.53 -2.76
CA HIS A 64 -1.10 16.13 -2.10
C HIS A 64 -2.24 15.84 -3.10
N ALA A 65 -2.30 16.60 -4.20
CA ALA A 65 -3.31 16.43 -5.25
C ALA A 65 -3.27 15.05 -5.93
N ARG A 66 -2.12 14.36 -5.88
CA ARG A 66 -1.95 13.00 -6.42
C ARG A 66 -2.36 11.90 -5.43
N LEU A 67 -2.82 12.28 -4.23
CA LEU A 67 -3.27 11.38 -3.17
C LEU A 67 -2.26 10.24 -2.86
N PRO A 68 -1.01 10.57 -2.49
CA PRO A 68 0.02 9.59 -2.16
C PRO A 68 -0.31 8.82 -0.86
N VAL A 69 -0.20 7.50 -0.92
CA VAL A 69 -0.43 6.59 0.20
C VAL A 69 0.69 5.57 0.32
N ILE A 70 0.98 5.15 1.56
CA ILE A 70 1.76 3.95 1.84
C ILE A 70 0.79 2.91 2.40
N MET A 71 0.91 1.67 1.94
CA MET A 71 0.04 0.56 2.33
C MET A 71 0.85 -0.57 2.95
N GLY A 72 0.30 -1.21 3.96
CA GLY A 72 0.89 -2.35 4.62
C GLY A 72 -0.14 -3.29 5.23
N ILE A 73 0.32 -4.41 5.75
CA ILE A 73 -0.49 -5.45 6.39
C ILE A 73 0.01 -5.69 7.81
N GLN A 74 -0.63 -6.60 8.56
CA GLN A 74 -0.16 -6.98 9.90
C GLN A 74 0.09 -5.77 10.81
N ASN A 75 -0.93 -4.91 10.93
CA ASN A 75 -0.89 -3.64 11.66
C ASN A 75 0.19 -2.66 11.18
N GLY A 76 0.56 -2.73 9.89
CA GLY A 76 1.53 -1.82 9.28
C GLY A 76 2.99 -2.16 9.60
N THR A 77 3.28 -3.37 10.06
CA THR A 77 4.66 -3.83 10.30
C THR A 77 5.35 -4.34 9.04
N ARG A 78 4.56 -4.58 7.97
CA ARG A 78 5.04 -4.99 6.65
C ARG A 78 4.35 -4.16 5.59
N CYS A 79 5.13 -3.48 4.75
CA CYS A 79 4.62 -2.54 3.76
C CYS A 79 4.82 -3.06 2.34
N LEU A 80 3.88 -2.69 1.46
CA LEU A 80 4.00 -2.90 0.02
C LEU A 80 5.13 -2.03 -0.52
N ALA A 81 6.03 -2.65 -1.26
CA ALA A 81 7.14 -1.98 -1.91
C ALA A 81 7.20 -2.35 -3.40
N SER A 82 7.50 -1.35 -4.21
CA SER A 82 7.77 -1.39 -5.62
C SER A 82 9.00 -0.51 -5.90
N PRO A 83 10.22 -1.01 -5.65
CA PRO A 83 11.44 -0.27 -5.97
C PRO A 83 11.53 0.06 -7.47
N ALA A 84 12.18 1.17 -7.81
CA ALA A 84 12.40 1.56 -9.19
C ALA A 84 13.17 0.47 -9.95
N ALA A 85 12.62 -0.01 -11.06
CA ALA A 85 13.28 -0.99 -11.92
C ALA A 85 12.71 -0.95 -13.34
N PRO A 86 13.46 -1.40 -14.37
CA PRO A 86 12.94 -1.49 -15.74
C PRO A 86 11.68 -2.38 -15.83
N GLN A 87 11.68 -3.48 -15.07
CA GLN A 87 10.53 -4.36 -14.88
C GLN A 87 10.25 -4.46 -13.37
N PRO A 88 9.42 -3.57 -12.82
CA PRO A 88 9.18 -3.51 -11.40
C PRO A 88 8.36 -4.70 -10.92
N THR A 89 8.64 -5.12 -9.70
CA THR A 89 7.89 -6.15 -8.99
C THR A 89 7.28 -5.55 -7.74
N LEU A 90 6.23 -6.21 -7.23
CA LEU A 90 5.64 -5.88 -5.95
C LEU A 90 6.13 -6.89 -4.91
N ARG A 91 6.49 -6.41 -3.73
CA ARG A 91 6.90 -7.26 -2.61
C ARG A 91 6.47 -6.67 -1.27
N LEU A 92 6.41 -7.52 -0.26
CA LEU A 92 6.25 -7.11 1.13
C LEU A 92 7.61 -6.97 1.77
N GLU A 93 7.89 -5.81 2.36
CA GLU A 93 9.12 -5.59 3.14
C GLU A 93 8.78 -5.35 4.61
N ALA A 94 9.66 -5.81 5.50
CA ALA A 94 9.56 -5.53 6.92
C ALA A 94 9.90 -4.05 7.16
N ALA A 95 8.86 -3.22 7.25
CA ALA A 95 8.97 -1.76 7.38
C ALA A 95 7.75 -1.24 8.12
N ASN A 96 7.97 -0.31 9.05
CA ASN A 96 6.91 0.30 9.83
C ASN A 96 6.23 1.44 9.04
N ILE A 97 4.93 1.29 8.81
CA ILE A 97 4.11 2.22 8.03
C ILE A 97 4.12 3.66 8.57
N THR A 98 4.31 3.86 9.88
CA THR A 98 4.35 5.22 10.47
C THR A 98 5.71 5.89 10.35
N GLU A 99 6.76 5.11 10.09
CA GLU A 99 8.13 5.59 9.95
C GLU A 99 8.48 5.94 8.50
N LEU A 100 7.95 5.18 7.54
CA LEU A 100 8.24 5.39 6.12
C LEU A 100 8.00 6.82 5.61
N PRO A 101 6.91 7.54 5.98
CA PRO A 101 6.72 8.93 5.56
C PRO A 101 7.82 9.89 6.03
N ARG A 102 8.55 9.55 7.10
CA ARG A 102 9.64 10.40 7.62
C ARG A 102 10.87 10.38 6.72
N ALA A 103 10.99 9.38 5.84
CA ALA A 103 12.07 9.28 4.87
C ALA A 103 11.92 10.26 3.69
N GLY A 104 10.88 11.10 3.66
CA GLY A 104 10.72 12.09 2.59
C GLY A 104 10.48 11.42 1.23
N GLU A 105 11.04 12.00 0.17
CA GLU A 105 10.97 11.45 -1.18
C GLU A 105 11.65 10.07 -1.31
N ALA A 106 12.59 9.73 -0.43
CA ALA A 106 13.24 8.41 -0.44
C ALA A 106 12.26 7.25 -0.13
N SER A 107 11.05 7.56 0.37
CA SER A 107 9.96 6.61 0.53
C SER A 107 9.19 6.30 -0.76
N ALA A 108 9.61 6.82 -1.92
CA ALA A 108 9.00 6.53 -3.23
C ALA A 108 8.78 5.02 -3.50
N PRO A 109 9.71 4.10 -3.16
CA PRO A 109 9.49 2.66 -3.34
C PRO A 109 8.26 2.11 -2.59
N PHE A 110 7.82 2.77 -1.52
CA PHE A 110 6.68 2.33 -0.71
C PHE A 110 5.40 3.12 -1.00
N THR A 111 5.47 4.09 -1.90
CA THR A 111 4.41 5.06 -2.11
C THR A 111 3.63 4.72 -3.37
N PHE A 112 2.30 4.81 -3.27
CA PHE A 112 1.39 4.65 -4.38
C PHE A 112 0.46 5.87 -4.46
N PHE A 113 0.19 6.36 -5.66
CA PHE A 113 -0.82 7.39 -5.91
C PHE A 113 -2.17 6.71 -6.13
N ARG A 114 -3.15 7.03 -5.28
CA ARG A 114 -4.50 6.50 -5.48
C ARG A 114 -5.32 7.42 -6.37
N SER A 115 -6.04 6.84 -7.31
CA SER A 115 -7.01 7.54 -8.15
C SER A 115 -8.35 6.84 -8.07
N TYR A 116 -9.44 7.59 -8.21
CA TYR A 116 -10.80 7.07 -8.13
C TYR A 116 -11.53 7.33 -9.45
N LYS A 117 -12.14 6.29 -10.00
CA LYS A 117 -12.91 6.35 -11.24
C LYS A 117 -14.04 5.32 -11.18
N ASP A 118 -15.25 5.73 -11.54
CA ASP A 118 -16.42 4.84 -11.70
C ASP A 118 -16.70 3.92 -10.50
N GLY A 119 -16.51 4.40 -9.27
CA GLY A 119 -16.76 3.59 -8.07
C GLY A 119 -15.54 2.82 -7.54
N LEU A 120 -14.44 2.82 -8.29
CA LEU A 120 -13.29 1.95 -8.07
C LEU A 120 -12.00 2.76 -7.91
N TRP A 121 -11.04 2.18 -7.20
CA TRP A 121 -9.72 2.75 -6.93
C TRP A 121 -8.64 2.04 -7.74
N ARG A 122 -7.66 2.82 -8.20
CA ARG A 122 -6.40 2.34 -8.76
C ARG A 122 -5.24 2.92 -7.97
N PHE A 123 -4.14 2.18 -7.90
CA PHE A 123 -2.96 2.55 -7.12
C PHE A 123 -1.72 2.48 -8.01
N GLU A 124 -1.21 3.64 -8.44
CA GLU A 124 -0.01 3.76 -9.28
C GLU A 124 1.25 3.81 -8.41
N SER A 125 2.30 3.08 -8.76
CA SER A 125 3.59 3.13 -8.06
C SER A 125 4.28 4.49 -8.27
N ALA A 126 4.68 5.14 -7.17
CA ALA A 126 5.38 6.42 -7.26
C ALA A 126 6.81 6.28 -7.81
N ALA A 127 7.50 5.18 -7.48
CA ALA A 127 8.82 4.88 -8.00
C ALA A 127 8.81 4.33 -9.44
N ASN A 128 7.66 3.87 -9.94
CA ASN A 128 7.51 3.29 -11.27
C ASN A 128 6.26 3.87 -11.97
N PRO A 129 6.32 5.11 -12.49
CA PRO A 129 5.19 5.75 -13.18
C PRO A 129 4.61 4.88 -14.29
N GLY A 130 3.28 4.86 -14.38
CA GLY A 130 2.50 4.03 -15.31
C GLY A 130 2.32 2.58 -14.86
N TRP A 131 2.91 2.13 -13.75
CA TRP A 131 2.67 0.79 -13.19
C TRP A 131 1.69 0.85 -12.04
N PHE A 132 0.62 0.06 -12.11
CA PHE A 132 -0.45 0.03 -11.13
C PHE A 132 -0.50 -1.30 -10.41
N LEU A 133 -0.93 -1.30 -9.14
CA LEU A 133 -1.33 -2.53 -8.47
C LEU A 133 -2.34 -3.28 -9.33
N CYS A 134 -2.14 -4.59 -9.46
CA CYS A 134 -3.07 -5.45 -10.17
C CYS A 134 -3.18 -6.83 -9.54
N THR A 135 -4.33 -7.46 -9.73
CA THR A 135 -4.52 -8.89 -9.48
C THR A 135 -4.60 -9.63 -10.81
N SER A 136 -4.17 -10.90 -10.83
CA SER A 136 -4.46 -11.75 -11.99
C SER A 136 -5.96 -11.99 -12.16
N ALA A 137 -6.40 -12.24 -13.39
CA ALA A 137 -7.70 -12.82 -13.68
C ALA A 137 -7.85 -14.22 -13.06
N ARG A 138 -6.74 -14.96 -12.92
CA ARG A 138 -6.71 -16.24 -12.21
C ARG A 138 -6.78 -16.02 -10.70
N ALA A 139 -7.56 -16.86 -10.03
CA ALA A 139 -7.62 -16.85 -8.58
C ALA A 139 -6.34 -17.41 -7.97
N HIS A 140 -6.02 -16.95 -6.77
CA HIS A 140 -4.89 -17.40 -5.96
C HIS A 140 -3.52 -17.09 -6.57
N GLU A 141 -3.42 -16.02 -7.35
CA GLU A 141 -2.16 -15.47 -7.84
C GLU A 141 -1.69 -14.29 -6.97
N PRO A 142 -0.36 -14.07 -6.85
CA PRO A 142 0.17 -12.92 -6.13
C PRO A 142 -0.34 -11.59 -6.67
N LEU A 143 -0.50 -10.62 -5.77
CA LEU A 143 -0.68 -9.23 -6.12
C LEU A 143 0.57 -8.73 -6.83
N GLY A 144 0.39 -8.02 -7.95
CA GLY A 144 1.47 -7.62 -8.83
C GLY A 144 1.34 -6.19 -9.31
N LEU A 145 2.08 -5.89 -10.37
CA LEU A 145 2.03 -4.61 -11.07
C LEU A 145 1.74 -4.84 -12.56
N SER A 146 0.89 -4.01 -13.14
CA SER A 146 0.63 -3.97 -14.59
C SER A 146 0.47 -2.53 -15.06
N ARG A 147 0.74 -2.28 -16.34
CA ARG A 147 0.59 -0.95 -16.96
C ARG A 147 -0.83 -0.66 -17.41
N HIS A 148 -1.54 -1.68 -17.86
CA HIS A 148 -2.86 -1.53 -18.45
C HIS A 148 -3.78 -2.66 -18.00
N PRO A 149 -5.09 -2.38 -17.85
CA PRO A 149 -6.06 -3.44 -17.73
C PRO A 149 -6.09 -4.25 -19.02
N ASP A 150 -6.04 -5.56 -18.88
CA ASP A 150 -6.16 -6.52 -19.97
C ASP A 150 -6.96 -7.74 -19.48
N ALA A 151 -7.16 -8.73 -20.35
CA ALA A 151 -7.91 -9.94 -20.00
C ALA A 151 -7.27 -10.76 -18.86
N SER A 152 -6.00 -10.51 -18.53
CA SER A 152 -5.23 -11.21 -17.51
C SER A 152 -5.01 -10.40 -16.23
N HIS A 153 -5.20 -9.08 -16.24
CA HIS A 153 -4.88 -8.18 -15.13
C HIS A 153 -6.02 -7.21 -14.82
N VAL A 154 -6.47 -7.24 -13.57
CA VAL A 154 -7.47 -6.33 -13.00
C VAL A 154 -6.77 -5.29 -12.16
N LEU A 155 -6.98 -4.00 -12.47
CA LEU A 155 -6.34 -2.86 -11.78
C LEU A 155 -7.32 -2.12 -10.86
N ASP A 156 -8.60 -2.47 -10.92
CA ASP A 156 -9.69 -1.76 -10.27
C ASP A 156 -10.11 -2.46 -8.97
N PHE A 157 -10.05 -1.71 -7.88
CA PHE A 157 -10.29 -2.21 -6.54
C PHE A 157 -11.39 -1.44 -5.82
N TYR A 158 -12.18 -2.14 -5.03
CA TYR A 158 -12.91 -1.52 -3.93
C TYR A 158 -11.95 -1.28 -2.76
N PHE A 159 -12.14 -0.15 -2.07
CA PHE A 159 -11.29 0.26 -0.95
C PHE A 159 -12.15 0.88 0.14
N GLN A 160 -12.41 0.13 1.21
CA GLN A 160 -13.43 0.46 2.21
C GLN A 160 -12.88 0.45 3.64
N LEU A 161 -13.27 1.46 4.43
CA LEU A 161 -12.95 1.55 5.85
C LEU A 161 -13.53 0.35 6.62
N CYS A 162 -12.75 -0.22 7.54
CA CYS A 162 -13.21 -1.24 8.49
C CYS A 162 -13.92 -0.63 9.70
#